data_AF-A0A2H8TNH4-F1
#
_entry.id   AF-A0A2H8TNH4-F1
#
_cell.length_a   1.000
_cell.length_b   1.000
_cell.length_c   1.000
_cell.angle_alpha   90.00
_cell.angle_beta   90.00
_cell.angle_gamma   90.00
#
_symmetry.space_group_name_H-M   'P 1'
#
loop_
_entity.id
_entity.type
_entity.pdbx_description
1 polymer ?
#
loop_
_entity_poly.entity_id
_entity_poly.type
_entity_poly.pdbx_seq_one_letter_code
_entity_poly.pdbx_strand_id
1 'polypeptide(L)'
;QVKTKLYDFMDVLRGILAHSTNPLFKEEAYISICDLLVVFCNQLGVKQYPVLGNLLYDSDKELQDLLNNFIQKNVFVYEEEGVQDEHSKIEELHKRRNFLASYCKLIVYGMIPVTCAADIFKHYVKSYNEYGDIIKTTIGKAREINKVICARTMVVSLITSFRELQINCGTFRISRSSQEFSSLKELAKRFALSFGLDALKNREAMAALHREGVLFAVGTDEGIVQDDPSVPPPHVAFLEILAEFTNKLLKQDKRIVLNYLDKHITSAVPSSRSEDWQPWVIYRNSLMHGDAEPGPVTSRRAYTRRNKKETYDDEDDEGSDQDFG
;
A
#
# COMPACT_ATOMS: atom_id res chain seq x y z
N GLN A 1 -13.78 -10.97 38.58
CA GLN A 1 -14.37 -9.63 38.77
C GLN A 1 -13.80 -8.60 37.81
N VAL A 2 -12.51 -8.21 37.87
CA VAL A 2 -11.96 -7.18 36.95
C VAL A 2 -12.11 -7.58 35.48
N LYS A 3 -11.70 -8.80 35.08
CA LYS A 3 -11.90 -9.30 33.71
C LYS A 3 -13.39 -9.24 33.30
N THR A 4 -14.30 -9.67 34.17
CA THR A 4 -15.75 -9.62 33.94
C THR A 4 -16.18 -8.20 33.59
N LYS A 5 -15.89 -7.22 34.47
CA LYS A 5 -16.23 -5.81 34.27
C LYS A 5 -15.63 -5.20 32.99
N LEU A 6 -14.45 -5.65 32.57
CA LEU A 6 -13.84 -5.23 31.31
C LEU A 6 -14.65 -5.72 30.10
N TYR A 7 -15.08 -6.98 30.11
CA TYR A 7 -15.90 -7.54 29.02
C TYR A 7 -17.30 -6.91 29.05
N ASP A 8 -17.95 -6.85 30.21
CA ASP A 8 -19.25 -6.18 30.41
C ASP A 8 -19.23 -4.73 29.85
N PHE A 9 -18.14 -3.99 30.08
CA PHE A 9 -17.97 -2.62 29.59
C PHE A 9 -17.67 -2.56 28.08
N MET A 10 -16.79 -3.42 27.57
CA MET A 10 -16.50 -3.50 26.13
C MET A 10 -17.76 -3.86 25.32
N ASP A 11 -18.63 -4.71 25.83
CA ASP A 11 -19.88 -5.08 25.16
C ASP A 11 -20.89 -3.91 25.14
N VAL A 12 -20.94 -3.10 26.21
CA VAL A 12 -21.70 -1.83 26.21
C VAL A 12 -21.11 -0.83 25.19
N LEU A 13 -19.78 -0.68 25.12
CA LEU A 13 -19.14 0.21 24.15
C LEU A 13 -19.36 -0.25 22.70
N ARG A 14 -19.29 -1.57 22.42
CA ARG A 14 -19.66 -2.17 21.13
C ARG A 14 -21.09 -1.80 20.75
N GLY A 15 -22.04 -1.99 21.67
CA GLY A 15 -23.45 -1.66 21.47
C GLY A 15 -23.69 -0.18 21.17
N ILE A 16 -22.99 0.73 21.87
CA ILE A 16 -23.05 2.18 21.60
C ILE A 16 -22.47 2.49 20.21
N LEU A 17 -21.28 1.97 19.88
CA LEU A 17 -20.61 2.21 18.61
C LEU A 17 -21.44 1.71 17.42
N ALA A 18 -22.08 0.54 17.55
CA ALA A 18 -22.99 0.00 16.56
C ALA A 18 -24.30 0.79 16.46
N HIS A 19 -25.03 0.96 17.56
CA HIS A 19 -26.47 1.32 17.53
C HIS A 19 -26.82 2.73 18.00
N SER A 20 -25.89 3.52 18.56
CA SER A 20 -26.18 4.91 18.94
C SER A 20 -26.64 5.75 17.73
N THR A 21 -27.58 6.66 17.95
CA THR A 21 -27.94 7.72 17.00
C THR A 21 -27.16 9.02 17.24
N ASN A 22 -26.58 9.20 18.43
CA ASN A 22 -25.75 10.35 18.78
C ASN A 22 -24.30 10.10 18.33
N PRO A 23 -23.70 10.96 17.47
CA PRO A 23 -22.32 10.80 17.01
C PRO A 23 -21.31 10.90 18.16
N LEU A 24 -21.49 11.81 19.11
CA LEU A 24 -20.56 12.01 20.24
C LEU A 24 -20.38 10.72 21.04
N PHE A 25 -21.46 9.98 21.27
CA PHE A 25 -21.39 8.69 21.98
C PHE A 25 -20.67 7.61 21.16
N LYS A 26 -20.73 7.63 19.82
CA LYS A 26 -19.93 6.72 18.97
C LYS A 26 -18.45 7.07 19.00
N GLU A 27 -18.13 8.36 18.97
CA GLU A 27 -16.74 8.86 19.01
C GLU A 27 -16.06 8.52 20.33
N GLU A 28 -16.72 8.79 21.46
CA GLU A 28 -16.22 8.42 22.79
C GLU A 28 -16.14 6.90 22.97
N ALA A 29 -17.12 6.13 22.49
CA ALA A 29 -17.05 4.67 22.53
C ALA A 29 -15.92 4.11 21.67
N TYR A 30 -15.69 4.69 20.48
CA TYR A 30 -14.60 4.33 19.59
C TYR A 30 -13.22 4.60 20.22
N ILE A 31 -13.01 5.80 20.79
CA ILE A 31 -11.77 6.14 21.51
C ILE A 31 -11.58 5.17 22.69
N SER A 32 -12.62 4.98 23.51
CA SER A 32 -12.57 4.09 24.67
C SER A 32 -12.19 2.66 24.29
N ILE A 33 -12.77 2.10 23.22
CA ILE A 33 -12.41 0.76 22.72
C ILE A 33 -10.94 0.73 22.27
N CYS A 34 -10.46 1.75 21.55
CA CYS A 34 -9.07 1.79 21.10
C CYS A 34 -8.10 1.81 22.28
N ASP A 35 -8.34 2.68 23.27
CA ASP A 35 -7.45 2.81 24.41
C ASP A 35 -7.52 1.58 25.34
N LEU A 36 -8.69 0.96 25.50
CA LEU A 36 -8.82 -0.32 26.21
C LEU A 36 -8.07 -1.46 25.50
N LEU A 37 -8.14 -1.55 24.17
CA LEU A 37 -7.35 -2.52 23.39
C LEU A 37 -5.84 -2.26 23.50
N VAL A 38 -5.41 -1.01 23.70
CA VAL A 38 -4.00 -0.68 23.98
C VAL A 38 -3.60 -1.09 25.40
N VAL A 39 -4.41 -0.76 26.41
CA VAL A 39 -4.14 -1.05 27.83
C VAL A 39 -4.14 -2.55 28.13
N PHE A 40 -5.06 -3.30 27.51
CA PHE A 40 -5.25 -4.75 27.72
C PHE A 40 -4.63 -5.62 26.60
N CYS A 41 -3.66 -5.08 25.86
CA CYS A 41 -2.92 -5.81 24.83
C CYS A 41 -1.94 -6.85 25.40
N ASN A 42 -1.45 -7.73 24.54
CA ASN A 42 -0.48 -8.80 24.86
C ASN A 42 0.78 -8.33 25.62
N GLN A 43 1.19 -7.07 25.51
CA GLN A 43 2.34 -6.50 26.22
C GLN A 43 2.12 -6.46 27.75
N LEU A 44 0.86 -6.39 28.21
CA LEU A 44 0.49 -6.41 29.63
C LEU A 44 0.88 -7.74 30.32
N GLY A 45 0.98 -8.84 29.56
CA GLY A 45 1.38 -10.16 30.05
C GLY A 45 2.90 -10.39 30.14
N VAL A 46 3.75 -9.42 29.78
CA VAL A 46 5.19 -9.65 29.60
C VAL A 46 5.94 -9.76 30.94
N LYS A 47 6.30 -11.00 31.30
CA LYS A 47 7.34 -11.47 32.25
C LYS A 47 7.31 -10.98 33.72
N GLN A 48 6.89 -9.75 34.02
CA GLN A 48 6.95 -9.17 35.37
C GLN A 48 5.66 -9.43 36.18
N TYR A 49 4.49 -9.49 35.53
CA TYR A 49 3.20 -9.61 36.22
C TYR A 49 2.26 -10.66 35.58
N PRO A 50 2.53 -11.98 35.72
CA PRO A 50 1.74 -13.03 35.08
C PRO A 50 0.24 -12.98 35.39
N VAL A 51 -0.15 -12.48 36.56
CA VAL A 51 -1.56 -12.31 36.97
C VAL A 51 -2.33 -11.40 36.02
N LEU A 52 -1.69 -10.37 35.46
CA LEU A 52 -2.31 -9.44 34.50
C LEU A 52 -2.57 -10.09 33.12
N GLY A 53 -1.90 -11.20 32.80
CA GLY A 53 -2.20 -11.99 31.60
C GLY A 53 -3.65 -12.52 31.56
N ASN A 54 -4.33 -12.60 32.70
CA ASN A 54 -5.76 -12.92 32.74
C ASN A 54 -6.66 -11.77 32.25
N LEU A 55 -6.16 -10.53 32.22
CA LEU A 55 -6.91 -9.34 31.80
C LEU A 55 -6.78 -9.02 30.31
N LEU A 56 -6.02 -9.83 29.55
CA LEU A 56 -5.92 -9.68 28.11
C LEU A 56 -7.30 -9.70 27.43
N TYR A 57 -7.45 -8.82 26.45
CA TYR A 57 -8.63 -8.68 25.60
C TYR A 57 -8.19 -8.70 24.13
N ASP A 58 -8.39 -9.83 23.45
CA ASP A 58 -8.13 -9.97 22.03
C ASP A 58 -9.29 -9.39 21.21
N SER A 59 -8.99 -8.72 20.08
CA SER A 59 -10.05 -8.25 19.18
C SER A 59 -10.57 -9.41 18.32
N ASP A 60 -11.86 -9.69 18.39
CA ASP A 60 -12.52 -10.57 17.43
C ASP A 60 -12.82 -9.84 16.11
N LYS A 61 -13.24 -10.61 15.09
CA LYS A 61 -13.51 -10.05 13.77
C LYS A 61 -14.67 -9.04 13.78
N GLU A 62 -15.70 -9.24 14.60
CA GLU A 62 -16.83 -8.31 14.66
C GLU A 62 -16.39 -6.94 15.19
N LEU A 63 -15.52 -6.91 16.21
CA LEU A 63 -14.93 -5.68 16.71
C LEU A 63 -14.00 -5.02 15.68
N GLN A 64 -13.19 -5.81 14.96
CA GLN A 64 -12.31 -5.30 13.89
C GLN A 64 -13.13 -4.66 12.76
N ASP A 65 -14.18 -5.35 12.29
CA ASP A 65 -15.08 -4.87 11.24
C ASP A 65 -15.87 -3.64 11.73
N LEU A 66 -16.29 -3.58 13.00
CA LEU A 66 -16.98 -2.43 13.59
C LEU A 66 -16.08 -1.18 13.68
N LEU A 67 -14.81 -1.35 14.10
CA LEU A 67 -13.81 -0.27 14.16
C LEU A 67 -13.43 0.22 12.75
N ASN A 68 -13.25 -0.68 11.79
CA ASN A 68 -13.03 -0.32 10.38
C ASN A 68 -14.24 0.48 9.83
N ASN A 69 -15.46 -0.01 10.06
CA ASN A 69 -16.70 0.68 9.66
C ASN A 69 -16.84 2.08 10.26
N PHE A 70 -16.35 2.32 11.49
CA PHE A 70 -16.31 3.67 12.05
C PHE A 70 -15.32 4.56 11.29
N ILE A 71 -14.11 4.10 11.01
CA ILE A 71 -13.11 4.86 10.25
C ILE A 71 -13.61 5.18 8.82
N GLN A 72 -14.15 4.19 8.11
CA GLN A 72 -14.68 4.37 6.75
C GLN A 72 -15.79 5.45 6.70
N LYS A 73 -16.59 5.59 7.76
CA LYS A 73 -17.75 6.51 7.82
C LYS A 73 -17.45 7.89 8.40
N ASN A 74 -16.44 8.03 9.27
CA ASN A 74 -16.18 9.27 10.02
C ASN A 74 -14.83 9.93 9.69
N VAL A 75 -13.91 9.22 9.03
CA VAL A 75 -12.59 9.76 8.63
C VAL A 75 -12.52 10.01 7.13
N PHE A 76 -12.86 9.00 6.31
CA PHE A 76 -12.77 9.09 4.85
C PHE A 76 -14.02 9.69 4.20
N VAL A 77 -14.52 10.77 4.80
CA VAL A 77 -15.62 11.59 4.26
C VAL A 77 -15.04 12.54 3.20
N TYR A 78 -15.73 12.66 2.07
CA TYR A 78 -15.38 13.54 0.95
C TYR A 78 -16.49 14.58 0.79
N GLU A 79 -16.46 15.60 1.65
CA GLU A 79 -17.41 16.71 1.62
C GLU A 79 -17.10 17.66 0.45
N GLU A 80 -18.15 18.17 -0.19
CA GLU A 80 -18.04 19.33 -1.07
C GLU A 80 -17.79 20.60 -0.22
N GLU A 81 -17.09 21.60 -0.76
CA GLU A 81 -16.55 22.73 0.01
C GLU A 81 -17.64 23.66 0.60
N GLY A 82 -18.21 23.26 1.73
CA GLY A 82 -19.23 24.01 2.45
C GLY A 82 -18.72 25.31 3.07
N VAL A 83 -19.66 26.24 3.31
CA VAL A 83 -19.44 27.55 3.97
C VAL A 83 -19.28 27.40 5.50
N GLN A 84 -18.49 26.42 5.91
CA GLN A 84 -18.08 26.16 7.28
C GLN A 84 -16.74 26.85 7.53
N ASP A 85 -16.60 27.46 8.72
CA ASP A 85 -15.45 28.26 9.14
C ASP A 85 -14.14 27.46 9.11
N GLU A 86 -13.04 28.14 8.79
CA GLU A 86 -11.70 27.52 8.69
C GLU A 86 -11.25 26.92 10.01
N HIS A 87 -11.56 27.57 11.14
CA HIS A 87 -11.20 27.05 12.46
C HIS A 87 -11.93 25.74 12.77
N SER A 88 -13.24 25.68 12.49
CA SER A 88 -14.05 24.46 12.64
C SER A 88 -13.54 23.31 11.74
N LYS A 89 -13.17 23.60 10.49
CA LYS A 89 -12.57 22.61 9.56
C LYS A 89 -11.25 22.06 10.09
N ILE A 90 -10.41 22.91 10.70
CA ILE A 90 -9.12 22.52 11.29
C ILE A 90 -9.33 21.63 12.53
N GLU A 91 -10.22 22.00 13.45
CA GLU A 91 -10.54 21.17 14.62
C GLU A 91 -11.09 19.80 14.23
N GLU A 92 -12.02 19.75 13.27
CA GLU A 92 -12.60 18.51 12.77
C GLU A 92 -11.55 17.64 12.06
N LEU A 93 -10.67 18.21 11.24
CA LEU A 93 -9.55 17.49 10.64
C LEU A 93 -8.61 16.90 11.70
N HIS A 94 -8.29 17.64 12.77
CA HIS A 94 -7.49 17.12 13.88
C HIS A 94 -8.20 15.95 14.60
N LYS A 95 -9.52 16.05 14.81
CA LYS A 95 -10.35 14.99 15.39
C LYS A 95 -10.35 13.72 14.52
N ARG A 96 -10.60 13.86 13.22
CA ARG A 96 -10.57 12.75 12.25
C ARG A 96 -9.18 12.11 12.12
N ARG A 97 -8.11 12.93 12.14
CA ARG A 97 -6.71 12.46 12.21
C ARG A 97 -6.42 11.65 13.48
N ASN A 98 -6.96 12.06 14.63
CA ASN A 98 -6.80 11.30 15.88
C ASN A 98 -7.50 9.93 15.83
N PHE A 99 -8.73 9.86 15.30
CA PHE A 99 -9.44 8.58 15.13
C PHE A 99 -8.63 7.60 14.27
N LEU A 100 -8.15 8.06 13.11
CA LEU A 100 -7.32 7.27 12.20
C LEU A 100 -6.01 6.82 12.85
N ALA A 101 -5.31 7.74 13.53
CA ALA A 101 -4.08 7.42 14.24
C ALA A 101 -4.31 6.33 15.29
N SER A 102 -5.44 6.35 16.01
CA SER A 102 -5.78 5.31 16.99
C SER A 102 -6.07 3.95 16.35
N TYR A 103 -6.78 3.86 15.22
CA TYR A 103 -6.94 2.59 14.48
C TYR A 103 -5.58 2.05 14.01
N CYS A 104 -4.74 2.93 13.44
CA CYS A 104 -3.42 2.54 12.97
C CYS A 104 -2.49 2.07 14.11
N LYS A 105 -2.57 2.62 15.32
CA LYS A 105 -1.86 2.11 16.52
C LYS A 105 -2.19 0.64 16.75
N LEU A 106 -3.47 0.26 16.76
CA LEU A 106 -3.91 -1.12 17.01
C LEU A 106 -3.32 -2.11 16.00
N ILE A 107 -3.16 -1.68 14.74
CA ILE A 107 -2.55 -2.49 13.68
C ILE A 107 -1.03 -2.61 13.87
N VAL A 108 -0.31 -1.51 14.11
CA VAL A 108 1.17 -1.55 14.19
C VAL A 108 1.71 -2.12 15.50
N TYR A 109 0.88 -2.19 16.55
CA TYR A 109 1.23 -2.85 17.80
C TYR A 109 0.64 -4.27 17.93
N GLY A 110 -0.15 -4.72 16.94
CA GLY A 110 -0.58 -6.12 16.81
C GLY A 110 -1.85 -6.53 17.56
N MET A 111 -2.67 -5.57 17.99
CA MET A 111 -4.01 -5.81 18.57
C MET A 111 -5.04 -6.12 17.48
N ILE A 112 -4.80 -5.66 16.24
CA ILE A 112 -5.59 -5.92 15.04
C ILE A 112 -4.64 -6.46 13.94
N PRO A 113 -5.03 -7.47 13.15
CA PRO A 113 -4.20 -8.00 12.07
C PRO A 113 -3.83 -6.97 10.99
N VAL A 114 -2.60 -7.06 10.47
CA VAL A 114 -2.09 -6.18 9.38
C VAL A 114 -2.94 -6.28 8.09
N THR A 115 -3.69 -7.37 7.88
CA THR A 115 -4.65 -7.51 6.78
C THR A 115 -5.79 -6.47 6.84
N CYS A 116 -6.20 -6.04 8.03
CA CYS A 116 -7.26 -5.06 8.24
C CYS A 116 -6.85 -3.62 7.85
N ALA A 117 -5.59 -3.40 7.47
CA ALA A 117 -5.12 -2.13 6.92
C ALA A 117 -5.44 -1.93 5.42
N ALA A 118 -5.96 -2.94 4.72
CA ALA A 118 -6.26 -2.85 3.28
C ALA A 118 -7.26 -1.72 2.96
N ASP A 119 -8.30 -1.58 3.79
CA ASP A 119 -9.29 -0.49 3.68
C ASP A 119 -8.76 0.88 4.15
N ILE A 120 -7.57 0.95 4.76
CA ILE A 120 -6.89 2.21 5.10
C ILE A 120 -5.94 2.62 3.98
N PHE A 121 -5.18 1.65 3.46
CA PHE A 121 -4.16 1.87 2.44
C PHE A 121 -4.76 2.41 1.13
N LYS A 122 -6.00 2.08 0.79
CA LYS A 122 -6.67 2.54 -0.45
C LYS A 122 -6.84 4.06 -0.52
N HIS A 123 -6.98 4.74 0.62
CA HIS A 123 -7.15 6.19 0.68
C HIS A 123 -5.83 6.97 0.57
N TYR A 124 -4.66 6.32 0.49
CA TYR A 124 -3.35 7.01 0.55
C TYR A 124 -3.09 8.02 -0.58
N VAL A 125 -3.73 7.86 -1.75
CA VAL A 125 -3.69 8.88 -2.82
C VAL A 125 -4.85 9.87 -2.67
N LYS A 126 -6.08 9.38 -2.45
CA LYS A 126 -7.30 10.22 -2.45
C LYS A 126 -7.39 11.18 -1.25
N SER A 127 -6.76 10.84 -0.12
CA SER A 127 -6.72 11.67 1.10
C SER A 127 -5.27 11.92 1.56
N TYR A 128 -4.41 12.28 0.59
CA TYR A 128 -2.98 12.46 0.84
C TYR A 128 -2.65 13.68 1.71
N ASN A 129 -3.42 14.77 1.57
CA ASN A 129 -3.16 16.02 2.28
C ASN A 129 -3.59 15.94 3.75
N GLU A 130 -4.70 15.22 3.99
CA GLU A 130 -5.41 15.10 5.25
C GLU A 130 -4.78 14.01 6.13
N TYR A 131 -4.41 12.88 5.53
CA TYR A 131 -4.05 11.64 6.23
C TYR A 131 -2.78 10.94 5.69
N GLY A 132 -2.13 11.49 4.66
CA GLY A 132 -1.05 10.80 3.93
C GLY A 132 0.17 10.47 4.78
N ASP A 133 0.52 11.30 5.77
CA ASP A 133 1.60 11.05 6.73
C ASP A 133 1.29 9.89 7.67
N ILE A 134 0.06 9.81 8.19
CA ILE A 134 -0.42 8.73 9.06
C ILE A 134 -0.42 7.41 8.29
N ILE A 135 -0.99 7.39 7.09
CA ILE A 135 -1.09 6.17 6.26
C ILE A 135 0.32 5.71 5.81
N LYS A 136 1.19 6.62 5.38
CA LYS A 136 2.60 6.33 5.03
C LYS A 136 3.39 5.75 6.19
N THR A 137 3.20 6.28 7.41
CA THR A 137 3.84 5.76 8.63
C THR A 137 3.34 4.36 8.98
N THR A 138 2.02 4.15 8.85
CA THR A 138 1.36 2.84 9.07
C THR A 138 1.88 1.79 8.08
N ILE A 139 1.98 2.13 6.79
CA ILE A 139 2.60 1.29 5.75
C ILE A 139 4.06 0.94 6.10
N GLY A 140 4.84 1.93 6.56
CA GLY A 140 6.22 1.72 7.01
C GLY A 140 6.32 0.68 8.12
N LYS A 141 5.55 0.85 9.20
CA LYS A 141 5.54 -0.05 10.35
C LYS A 141 4.99 -1.43 10.02
N ALA A 142 3.90 -1.53 9.25
CA ALA A 142 3.38 -2.80 8.76
C ALA A 142 4.43 -3.61 7.97
N ARG A 143 5.25 -2.93 7.14
CA ARG A 143 6.34 -3.56 6.38
C ARG A 143 7.54 -3.96 7.25
N GLU A 144 7.82 -3.21 8.32
CA GLU A 144 8.84 -3.58 9.32
C GLU A 144 8.43 -4.85 10.09
N ILE A 145 7.16 -4.96 10.49
CA ILE A 145 6.60 -6.13 11.19
C ILE A 145 6.62 -7.37 10.30
N ASN A 146 6.03 -7.31 9.11
CA ASN A 146 6.07 -8.42 8.16
C ASN A 146 5.91 -7.91 6.71
N LYS A 147 7.00 -7.96 5.94
CA LYS A 147 7.03 -7.52 4.53
C LYS A 147 6.03 -8.26 3.65
N VAL A 148 5.87 -9.57 3.85
CA VAL A 148 5.02 -10.42 3.01
C VAL A 148 3.56 -10.12 3.29
N ILE A 149 3.14 -10.11 4.56
CA ILE A 149 1.76 -9.75 4.93
C ILE A 149 1.45 -8.31 4.49
N CYS A 150 2.38 -7.36 4.67
CA CYS A 150 2.19 -5.98 4.20
C CYS A 150 1.98 -5.90 2.67
N ALA A 151 2.76 -6.64 1.87
CA ALA A 151 2.59 -6.70 0.42
C ALA A 151 1.27 -7.38 -0.01
N ARG A 152 0.81 -8.40 0.74
CA ARG A 152 -0.52 -9.00 0.56
C ARG A 152 -1.65 -8.01 0.86
N THR A 153 -1.56 -7.30 1.99
CA THR A 153 -2.50 -6.22 2.35
C THR A 153 -2.54 -5.13 1.26
N MET A 154 -1.40 -4.77 0.67
CA MET A 154 -1.34 -3.80 -0.43
C MET A 154 -2.04 -4.29 -1.70
N VAL A 155 -1.84 -5.55 -2.12
CA VAL A 155 -2.53 -6.05 -3.32
C VAL A 155 -4.02 -6.24 -3.09
N VAL A 156 -4.45 -6.70 -1.90
CA VAL A 156 -5.87 -6.71 -1.51
C VAL A 156 -6.47 -5.31 -1.55
N SER A 157 -5.76 -4.30 -1.04
CA SER A 157 -6.18 -2.89 -1.11
C SER A 157 -6.40 -2.41 -2.55
N LEU A 158 -5.48 -2.72 -3.46
CA LEU A 158 -5.60 -2.40 -4.89
C LEU A 158 -6.74 -3.18 -5.57
N ILE A 159 -6.95 -4.45 -5.22
CA ILE A 159 -8.03 -5.31 -5.75
C ILE A 159 -9.39 -4.76 -5.30
N THR A 160 -9.54 -4.39 -4.03
CA THR A 160 -10.76 -3.77 -3.50
C THR A 160 -11.09 -2.50 -4.28
N SER A 161 -10.16 -1.57 -4.47
CA SER A 161 -10.46 -0.34 -5.23
C SER A 161 -10.60 -0.53 -6.74
N PHE A 162 -10.03 -1.59 -7.32
CA PHE A 162 -10.33 -1.98 -8.69
C PHE A 162 -11.76 -2.53 -8.82
N ARG A 163 -12.22 -3.35 -7.87
CA ARG A 163 -13.62 -3.83 -7.81
C ARG A 163 -14.60 -2.68 -7.55
N GLU A 164 -14.29 -1.76 -6.62
CA GLU A 164 -15.06 -0.52 -6.40
C GLU A 164 -15.22 0.28 -7.72
N LEU A 165 -14.15 0.38 -8.52
CA LEU A 165 -14.20 1.04 -9.83
C LEU A 165 -15.02 0.27 -10.87
N GLN A 166 -14.92 -1.06 -10.95
CA GLN A 166 -15.77 -1.88 -11.85
C GLN A 166 -17.26 -1.75 -11.50
N ILE A 167 -17.60 -1.71 -10.21
CA ILE A 167 -18.97 -1.49 -9.71
C ILE A 167 -19.47 -0.09 -10.10
N ASN A 168 -18.68 0.95 -9.83
CA ASN A 168 -19.06 2.34 -10.14
C ASN A 168 -19.23 2.61 -11.65
N CYS A 169 -18.44 1.94 -12.50
CA CYS A 169 -18.60 2.01 -13.95
C CYS A 169 -19.70 1.09 -14.50
N GLY A 170 -20.27 0.19 -13.69
CA GLY A 170 -21.25 -0.82 -14.13
C GLY A 170 -20.70 -1.83 -15.14
N THR A 171 -19.37 -1.98 -15.25
CA THR A 171 -18.72 -2.85 -16.25
C THR A 171 -17.36 -3.37 -15.77
N PHE A 172 -17.04 -4.60 -16.15
CA PHE A 172 -15.70 -5.16 -15.95
C PHE A 172 -14.64 -4.45 -16.82
N ARG A 173 -15.02 -3.85 -17.95
CA ARG A 173 -14.12 -3.16 -18.89
C ARG A 173 -13.93 -1.69 -18.49
N ILE A 174 -13.09 -1.45 -17.49
CA ILE A 174 -12.68 -0.11 -17.06
C ILE A 174 -11.96 0.63 -18.20
N SER A 175 -12.32 1.91 -18.43
CA SER A 175 -11.56 2.78 -19.31
C SER A 175 -10.19 3.11 -18.71
N ARG A 176 -9.12 2.69 -19.39
CA ARG A 176 -7.73 2.83 -18.92
C ARG A 176 -7.21 4.28 -18.96
N SER A 177 -7.96 5.18 -19.60
CA SER A 177 -7.72 6.63 -19.63
C SER A 177 -8.48 7.41 -18.55
N SER A 178 -9.25 6.74 -17.67
CA SER A 178 -9.99 7.42 -16.61
C SER A 178 -9.08 7.98 -15.50
N GLN A 179 -9.56 9.02 -14.81
CA GLN A 179 -8.81 9.64 -13.71
C GLN A 179 -8.72 8.71 -12.49
N GLU A 180 -9.74 7.89 -12.27
CA GLU A 180 -9.83 6.90 -11.19
C GLU A 180 -8.81 5.77 -11.41
N PHE A 181 -8.75 5.24 -12.64
CA PHE A 181 -7.74 4.24 -13.01
C PHE A 181 -6.31 4.79 -12.91
N SER A 182 -6.11 6.04 -13.35
CA SER A 182 -4.83 6.75 -13.21
C SER A 182 -4.43 6.95 -11.73
N SER A 183 -5.40 7.23 -10.86
CA SER A 183 -5.19 7.40 -9.42
C SER A 183 -4.87 6.07 -8.71
N LEU A 184 -5.52 4.97 -9.14
CA LEU A 184 -5.19 3.60 -8.70
C LEU A 184 -3.77 3.18 -9.14
N LYS A 185 -3.34 3.60 -10.33
CA LYS A 185 -1.97 3.34 -10.84
C LYS A 185 -0.90 4.11 -10.05
N GLU A 186 -1.16 5.38 -9.71
CA GLU A 186 -0.30 6.15 -8.80
C GLU A 186 -0.27 5.55 -7.38
N LEU A 187 -1.39 4.99 -6.89
CA LEU A 187 -1.44 4.28 -5.60
C LEU A 187 -0.52 3.05 -5.61
N ALA A 188 -0.61 2.21 -6.65
CA ALA A 188 0.26 1.05 -6.84
C ALA A 188 1.75 1.44 -6.93
N LYS A 189 2.06 2.48 -7.70
CA LYS A 189 3.41 3.05 -7.81
C LYS A 189 3.94 3.56 -6.46
N ARG A 190 3.12 4.21 -5.64
CA ARG A 190 3.48 4.61 -4.26
C ARG A 190 3.70 3.43 -3.33
N PHE A 191 2.91 2.36 -3.43
CA PHE A 191 3.15 1.11 -2.70
C PHE A 191 4.47 0.47 -3.12
N ALA A 192 4.75 0.38 -4.43
CA ALA A 192 6.00 -0.17 -4.96
C ALA A 192 7.22 0.62 -4.44
N LEU A 193 7.18 1.97 -4.48
CA LEU A 193 8.23 2.83 -3.93
C LEU A 193 8.52 2.55 -2.44
N SER A 194 7.52 2.14 -1.65
CA SER A 194 7.70 1.90 -0.21
C SER A 194 8.69 0.78 0.12
N PHE A 195 8.89 -0.20 -0.77
CA PHE A 195 9.84 -1.30 -0.58
C PHE A 195 11.31 -0.88 -0.81
N GLY A 196 11.56 0.31 -1.37
CA GLY A 196 12.90 0.83 -1.63
C GLY A 196 13.59 0.15 -2.82
N LEU A 197 14.90 -0.11 -2.69
CA LEU A 197 15.75 -0.65 -3.77
C LEU A 197 16.33 -2.05 -3.48
N ASP A 198 16.19 -2.56 -2.26
CA ASP A 198 16.74 -3.86 -1.86
C ASP A 198 15.82 -5.01 -2.33
N ALA A 199 15.95 -5.38 -3.60
CA ALA A 199 15.14 -6.45 -4.20
C ALA A 199 15.39 -7.85 -3.58
N LEU A 200 16.51 -8.05 -2.87
CA LEU A 200 16.78 -9.30 -2.15
C LEU A 200 15.97 -9.37 -0.85
N LYS A 201 16.01 -8.33 0.00
CA LYS A 201 15.23 -8.28 1.25
C LYS A 201 13.72 -8.22 1.04
N ASN A 202 13.26 -7.87 -0.16
CA ASN A 202 11.84 -7.79 -0.52
C ASN A 202 11.36 -8.94 -1.44
N ARG A 203 12.24 -9.86 -1.82
CA ARG A 203 12.00 -10.89 -2.85
C ARG A 203 10.68 -11.65 -2.68
N GLU A 204 10.48 -12.23 -1.50
CA GLU A 204 9.30 -13.03 -1.17
C GLU A 204 8.00 -12.20 -1.18
N ALA A 205 8.07 -10.98 -0.64
CA ALA A 205 6.93 -10.05 -0.59
C ALA A 205 6.47 -9.65 -1.99
N MET A 206 7.41 -9.37 -2.90
CA MET A 206 7.09 -9.08 -4.31
C MET A 206 6.59 -10.33 -5.05
N ALA A 207 7.16 -11.51 -4.80
CA ALA A 207 6.68 -12.76 -5.39
C ALA A 207 5.25 -13.13 -4.95
N ALA A 208 4.87 -12.86 -3.70
CA ALA A 208 3.50 -13.04 -3.20
C ALA A 208 2.54 -12.04 -3.86
N LEU A 209 2.88 -10.75 -3.84
CA LEU A 209 2.09 -9.66 -4.46
C LEU A 209 1.81 -9.93 -5.95
N HIS A 210 2.83 -10.33 -6.72
CA HIS A 210 2.65 -10.64 -8.14
C HIS A 210 1.82 -11.92 -8.37
N ARG A 211 1.89 -12.93 -7.49
CA ARG A 211 1.07 -14.14 -7.61
C ARG A 211 -0.41 -13.82 -7.41
N GLU A 212 -0.75 -13.11 -6.34
CA GLU A 212 -2.13 -12.75 -6.00
C GLU A 212 -2.72 -11.75 -7.01
N GLY A 213 -1.93 -10.76 -7.45
CA GLY A 213 -2.35 -9.84 -8.50
C GLY A 213 -2.59 -10.50 -9.86
N VAL A 214 -1.80 -11.53 -10.23
CA VAL A 214 -2.05 -12.32 -11.45
C VAL A 214 -3.32 -13.17 -11.29
N LEU A 215 -3.50 -13.87 -10.16
CA LEU A 215 -4.69 -14.70 -9.90
C LEU A 215 -6.01 -13.91 -10.00
N PHE A 216 -6.04 -12.71 -9.43
CA PHE A 216 -7.19 -11.81 -9.57
C PHE A 216 -7.38 -11.37 -11.04
N ALA A 217 -6.30 -10.91 -11.70
CA ALA A 217 -6.38 -10.43 -13.08
C ALA A 217 -6.94 -11.46 -14.07
N VAL A 218 -6.73 -12.76 -13.82
CA VAL A 218 -7.24 -13.87 -14.65
C VAL A 218 -8.62 -14.39 -14.22
N GLY A 219 -9.20 -13.92 -13.11
CA GLY A 219 -10.53 -14.33 -12.63
C GLY A 219 -10.63 -15.75 -12.07
N THR A 220 -9.53 -16.51 -11.97
CA THR A 220 -9.54 -17.91 -11.50
C THR A 220 -10.03 -18.05 -10.06
N ASP A 221 -9.75 -17.05 -9.21
CA ASP A 221 -10.18 -17.01 -7.80
C ASP A 221 -11.68 -16.74 -7.62
N GLU A 222 -12.34 -16.14 -8.63
CA GLU A 222 -13.77 -15.83 -8.63
C GLU A 222 -14.62 -16.92 -9.32
N GLY A 223 -14.00 -18.03 -9.74
CA GLY A 223 -14.69 -19.15 -10.40
C GLY A 223 -15.22 -18.83 -11.81
N ILE A 224 -14.76 -17.71 -12.40
CA ILE A 224 -15.25 -17.23 -13.70
C ILE A 224 -14.69 -18.11 -14.82
N VAL A 225 -15.56 -18.93 -15.41
CA VAL A 225 -15.24 -19.74 -16.60
C VAL A 225 -15.12 -18.80 -17.81
N GLN A 226 -14.00 -18.87 -18.53
CA GLN A 226 -13.87 -18.22 -19.83
C GLN A 226 -14.46 -19.12 -20.92
N ASP A 227 -15.70 -18.84 -21.34
CA ASP A 227 -16.36 -19.56 -22.44
C ASP A 227 -15.62 -19.37 -23.79
N ASP A 228 -14.99 -18.20 -23.99
CA ASP A 228 -14.18 -17.88 -25.18
C ASP A 228 -12.74 -17.48 -24.77
N PRO A 229 -11.73 -18.34 -25.04
CA PRO A 229 -10.33 -18.04 -24.77
C PRO A 229 -9.71 -16.88 -25.56
N SER A 230 -10.38 -16.38 -26.61
CA SER A 230 -9.94 -15.22 -27.40
C SER A 230 -10.33 -13.88 -26.75
N VAL A 231 -11.32 -13.90 -25.86
CA VAL A 231 -11.77 -12.74 -25.06
C VAL A 231 -10.92 -12.66 -23.79
N PRO A 232 -10.34 -11.49 -23.44
CA PRO A 232 -9.48 -11.41 -22.27
C PRO A 232 -10.26 -11.51 -20.94
N PRO A 233 -9.64 -11.98 -19.86
CA PRO A 233 -10.26 -12.09 -18.53
C PRO A 233 -10.94 -10.79 -18.05
N PRO A 234 -11.96 -10.87 -17.17
CA PRO A 234 -12.73 -9.71 -16.73
C PRO A 234 -11.87 -8.63 -16.06
N HIS A 235 -10.85 -9.00 -15.28
CA HIS A 235 -10.00 -8.06 -14.54
C HIS A 235 -8.63 -7.83 -15.20
N VAL A 236 -8.47 -8.13 -16.50
CA VAL A 236 -7.17 -8.05 -17.22
C VAL A 236 -6.49 -6.68 -17.09
N ALA A 237 -7.26 -5.59 -17.00
CA ALA A 237 -6.73 -4.23 -16.83
C ALA A 237 -5.93 -4.05 -15.52
N PHE A 238 -6.14 -4.88 -14.50
CA PHE A 238 -5.36 -4.90 -13.27
C PHE A 238 -3.87 -5.20 -13.53
N LEU A 239 -3.53 -5.86 -14.64
CA LEU A 239 -2.13 -6.12 -15.01
C LEU A 239 -1.32 -4.83 -15.25
N GLU A 240 -1.95 -3.72 -15.65
CA GLU A 240 -1.26 -2.42 -15.72
C GLU A 240 -0.99 -1.80 -14.35
N ILE A 241 -1.87 -2.04 -13.37
CA ILE A 241 -1.66 -1.65 -11.96
C ILE A 241 -0.52 -2.49 -11.36
N LEU A 242 -0.49 -3.78 -11.71
CA LEU A 242 0.55 -4.72 -11.30
C LEU A 242 1.91 -4.46 -11.98
N ALA A 243 1.93 -3.82 -13.15
CA ALA A 243 3.15 -3.49 -13.89
C ALA A 243 4.09 -2.55 -13.10
N GLU A 244 3.54 -1.64 -12.30
CA GLU A 244 4.28 -0.69 -11.46
C GLU A 244 5.24 -1.39 -10.45
N PHE A 245 4.90 -2.62 -10.03
CA PHE A 245 5.72 -3.42 -9.12
C PHE A 245 6.82 -4.24 -9.81
N THR A 246 6.77 -4.41 -11.14
CA THR A 246 7.73 -5.28 -11.85
C THR A 246 9.17 -4.78 -11.78
N ASN A 247 9.41 -3.49 -11.50
CA ASN A 247 10.75 -2.94 -11.24
C ASN A 247 11.33 -3.37 -9.87
N LYS A 248 10.56 -4.04 -9.01
CA LYS A 248 10.99 -4.58 -7.71
C LYS A 248 11.30 -6.08 -7.74
N LEU A 249 10.97 -6.79 -8.83
CA LEU A 249 11.32 -8.20 -9.02
C LEU A 249 12.77 -8.37 -9.46
N LEU A 250 13.47 -9.34 -8.88
CA LEU A 250 14.75 -9.81 -9.41
C LEU A 250 14.55 -10.46 -10.78
N LYS A 251 15.57 -10.39 -11.64
CA LYS A 251 15.55 -10.96 -13.01
C LYS A 251 15.13 -12.44 -13.07
N GLN A 252 15.53 -13.25 -12.08
CA GLN A 252 15.11 -14.65 -11.96
C GLN A 252 13.61 -14.79 -11.66
N ASP A 253 13.06 -13.93 -10.78
CA ASP A 253 11.67 -14.00 -10.35
C ASP A 253 10.72 -13.41 -11.40
N LYS A 254 11.18 -12.45 -12.21
CA LYS A 254 10.45 -12.02 -13.42
C LYS A 254 10.13 -13.20 -14.35
N ARG A 255 11.07 -14.13 -14.55
CA ARG A 255 10.85 -15.35 -15.36
C ARG A 255 9.89 -16.33 -14.69
N ILE A 256 9.89 -16.43 -13.36
CA ILE A 256 8.93 -17.25 -12.62
C ILE A 256 7.52 -16.67 -12.72
N VAL A 257 7.36 -15.36 -12.57
CA VAL A 257 6.07 -14.65 -12.70
C VAL A 257 5.55 -14.68 -14.14
N LEU A 258 6.43 -14.55 -15.14
CA LEU A 258 6.09 -14.73 -16.55
C LEU A 258 5.57 -16.15 -16.83
N ASN A 259 6.30 -17.18 -16.39
CA ASN A 259 5.89 -18.58 -16.53
C ASN A 259 4.63 -18.93 -15.70
N TYR A 260 4.21 -18.06 -14.80
CA TYR A 260 2.95 -18.17 -14.06
C TYR A 260 1.80 -17.50 -14.82
N LEU A 261 2.02 -16.29 -15.35
CA LEU A 261 1.10 -15.57 -16.22
C LEU A 261 0.75 -16.40 -17.47
N ASP A 262 1.75 -16.91 -18.19
CA ASP A 262 1.59 -17.70 -19.42
C ASP A 262 0.98 -19.10 -19.18
N LYS A 263 0.83 -19.52 -17.92
CA LYS A 263 0.09 -20.75 -17.54
C LYS A 263 -1.39 -20.49 -17.24
N HIS A 264 -1.71 -19.31 -16.72
CA HIS A 264 -3.10 -18.93 -16.41
C HIS A 264 -3.79 -18.25 -17.59
N ILE A 265 -3.04 -17.61 -18.50
CA ILE A 265 -3.54 -17.08 -19.77
C ILE A 265 -2.98 -17.97 -20.89
N THR A 266 -3.81 -18.91 -21.33
CA THR A 266 -3.50 -19.84 -22.43
C THR A 266 -3.16 -19.07 -23.71
N SER A 267 -2.33 -19.66 -24.58
CA SER A 267 -1.83 -19.07 -25.83
C SER A 267 -2.89 -18.80 -26.94
N ALA A 268 -4.15 -18.64 -26.58
CA ALA A 268 -5.26 -18.22 -27.44
C ALA A 268 -5.34 -16.69 -27.61
N VAL A 269 -4.44 -15.92 -26.99
CA VAL A 269 -4.30 -14.46 -27.18
C VAL A 269 -4.26 -14.13 -28.68
N PRO A 270 -5.25 -13.39 -29.22
CA PRO A 270 -5.33 -13.15 -30.66
C PRO A 270 -4.10 -12.41 -31.21
N SER A 271 -3.56 -12.92 -32.33
CA SER A 271 -2.43 -12.30 -33.06
C SER A 271 -2.68 -10.84 -33.45
N SER A 272 -3.94 -10.42 -33.52
CA SER A 272 -4.38 -9.04 -33.77
C SER A 272 -4.08 -8.06 -32.64
N ARG A 273 -3.77 -8.54 -31.42
CA ARG A 273 -3.46 -7.71 -30.22
C ARG A 273 -4.49 -6.58 -30.00
N SER A 274 -5.79 -6.92 -29.97
CA SER A 274 -6.86 -5.94 -29.76
C SER A 274 -6.65 -5.13 -28.48
N GLU A 275 -7.30 -3.96 -28.38
CA GLU A 275 -7.02 -3.01 -27.31
C GLU A 275 -7.25 -3.60 -25.91
N ASP A 276 -8.24 -4.47 -25.75
CA ASP A 276 -8.55 -5.17 -24.49
C ASP A 276 -7.40 -6.07 -23.98
N TRP A 277 -6.53 -6.56 -24.87
CA TRP A 277 -5.35 -7.38 -24.52
C TRP A 277 -4.10 -6.56 -24.19
N GLN A 278 -4.12 -5.23 -24.40
CA GLN A 278 -2.94 -4.37 -24.16
C GLN A 278 -2.43 -4.40 -22.70
N PRO A 279 -3.26 -4.48 -21.64
CA PRO A 279 -2.78 -4.64 -20.27
C PRO A 279 -1.89 -5.88 -20.07
N TRP A 280 -2.25 -7.00 -20.71
CA TRP A 280 -1.43 -8.22 -20.69
C TRP A 280 -0.13 -8.02 -21.46
N VAL A 281 -0.17 -7.39 -22.64
CA VAL A 281 1.04 -7.09 -23.44
C VAL A 281 2.01 -6.21 -22.64
N ILE A 282 1.51 -5.15 -21.99
CA ILE A 282 2.31 -4.22 -21.18
C ILE A 282 2.97 -4.95 -20.01
N TYR A 283 2.21 -5.72 -19.23
CA TYR A 283 2.72 -6.46 -18.08
C TYR A 283 3.69 -7.58 -18.48
N ARG A 284 3.38 -8.33 -19.54
CA ARG A 284 4.26 -9.37 -20.07
C ARG A 284 5.59 -8.80 -20.56
N ASN A 285 5.56 -7.66 -21.25
CA ASN A 285 6.77 -6.98 -21.70
C ASN A 285 7.62 -6.47 -20.53
N SER A 286 7.03 -5.90 -19.47
CA SER A 286 7.80 -5.42 -18.31
C SER A 286 8.46 -6.54 -17.49
N LEU A 287 7.94 -7.77 -17.57
CA LEU A 287 8.61 -8.99 -17.12
C LEU A 287 9.75 -9.43 -18.07
N MET A 288 9.54 -9.38 -19.39
CA MET A 288 10.56 -9.74 -20.40
C MET A 288 11.77 -8.79 -20.42
N HIS A 289 11.57 -7.48 -20.22
CA HIS A 289 12.64 -6.47 -20.33
C HIS A 289 13.71 -6.52 -19.22
N GLY A 290 13.74 -7.57 -18.38
CA GLY A 290 14.91 -7.90 -17.57
C GLY A 290 16.11 -8.42 -18.38
N ASP A 291 15.94 -8.72 -19.68
CA ASP A 291 17.03 -9.16 -20.58
C ASP A 291 17.66 -8.05 -21.42
N ALA A 292 17.30 -6.77 -21.20
CA ALA A 292 17.82 -5.63 -21.94
C ALA A 292 18.31 -4.47 -21.03
N GLU A 293 19.34 -4.72 -20.22
CA GLU A 293 20.28 -3.64 -19.89
C GLU A 293 21.21 -3.43 -21.10
N PRO A 294 21.33 -2.20 -21.64
CA PRO A 294 22.54 -1.82 -22.34
C PRO A 294 23.68 -1.89 -21.31
N GLY A 295 24.59 -2.84 -21.48
CA GLY A 295 25.77 -2.95 -20.61
C GLY A 295 26.52 -1.62 -20.54
N PRO A 296 27.16 -1.29 -19.40
CA PRO A 296 27.64 0.07 -19.13
C PRO A 296 28.52 0.57 -20.28
N VAL A 297 28.04 1.60 -20.98
CA VAL A 297 28.70 2.18 -22.15
C VAL A 297 29.93 2.94 -21.67
N THR A 298 31.01 2.20 -21.41
CA THR A 298 32.30 2.77 -21.05
C THR A 298 32.82 3.57 -22.24
N SER A 299 32.65 4.89 -22.18
CA SER A 299 33.08 5.85 -23.20
C SER A 299 34.61 5.96 -23.23
N ARG A 300 35.28 4.88 -23.66
CA ARG A 300 36.70 4.88 -24.01
C ARG A 300 36.88 5.57 -25.36
N ARG A 301 36.78 6.90 -25.38
CA ARG A 301 37.42 7.72 -26.42
C ARG A 301 38.74 8.27 -25.89
N ALA A 302 39.79 8.02 -26.65
CA ALA A 302 41.16 8.29 -26.23
C ALA A 302 41.49 9.78 -26.32
N TYR A 303 42.11 10.32 -25.27
CA TYR A 303 42.88 11.57 -25.36
C TYR A 303 44.30 11.24 -25.81
N THR A 304 44.52 11.28 -27.11
CA THR A 304 45.86 11.18 -27.70
C THR A 304 46.66 12.44 -27.35
N ARG A 305 47.81 12.28 -26.67
CA ARG A 305 48.76 13.40 -26.45
C ARG A 305 49.15 14.05 -27.78
N ARG A 306 49.23 15.37 -27.80
CA ARG A 306 50.10 16.09 -28.74
C ARG A 306 50.67 17.36 -28.09
N ASN A 307 51.95 17.33 -27.75
CA ASN A 307 52.67 18.50 -27.24
C ASN A 307 52.87 19.53 -28.37
N LYS A 308 52.84 20.82 -28.02
CA LYS A 308 53.77 21.82 -28.57
C LYS A 308 54.23 22.74 -27.42
N LYS A 309 55.51 23.14 -27.43
CA LYS A 309 56.09 24.15 -26.54
C LYS A 309 55.80 25.57 -27.04
N GLU A 310 55.85 26.53 -26.12
CA GLU A 310 56.55 27.85 -26.14
C GLU A 310 56.03 28.60 -24.87
N THR A 311 56.72 28.78 -23.72
CA THR A 311 58.02 29.38 -23.29
C THR A 311 58.00 30.91 -23.10
N TYR A 312 58.60 31.39 -21.98
CA TYR A 312 58.78 32.80 -21.52
C TYR A 312 57.50 33.49 -20.97
N ASP A 313 57.46 34.34 -19.92
CA ASP A 313 58.36 34.73 -18.80
C ASP A 313 57.52 35.48 -17.72
N ASP A 314 57.80 35.50 -16.40
CA ASP A 314 58.09 34.33 -15.54
C ASP A 314 57.26 34.31 -14.21
N GLU A 315 57.54 34.82 -12.99
CA GLU A 315 58.66 35.42 -12.20
C GLU A 315 58.31 35.25 -10.65
N ASP A 316 59.15 35.66 -9.67
CA ASP A 316 59.06 35.28 -8.22
C ASP A 316 58.03 36.04 -7.30
N ASP A 317 57.57 35.40 -6.21
CA ASP A 317 57.84 35.79 -4.79
C ASP A 317 57.45 34.69 -3.76
N GLU A 318 58.03 34.72 -2.54
CA GLU A 318 57.76 33.82 -1.40
C GLU A 318 56.70 34.37 -0.43
N GLY A 319 56.10 33.56 0.46
CA GLY A 319 55.11 34.08 1.42
C GLY A 319 54.42 33.10 2.38
N SER A 320 55.13 32.74 3.46
CA SER A 320 54.71 32.23 4.79
C SER A 320 53.23 31.96 5.16
N ASP A 321 53.06 30.93 5.99
CA ASP A 321 51.92 30.62 6.86
C ASP A 321 51.31 31.82 7.62
N GLN A 322 49.98 31.77 7.90
CA GLN A 322 49.48 31.66 9.28
C GLN A 322 47.96 31.39 9.41
N ASP A 323 47.58 30.85 10.58
CA ASP A 323 46.20 30.79 11.08
C ASP A 323 45.57 32.18 11.27
N PHE A 324 44.23 32.25 11.29
CA PHE A 324 43.41 32.74 12.42
C PHE A 324 41.93 32.89 12.02
N GLY A 325 41.00 32.59 12.94
CA GLY A 325 39.58 32.97 12.82
C GLY A 325 38.58 31.89 13.22
#